data_AF-A0A914KPJ7-F1
#
_entry.id   AF-A0A914KPJ7-F1
#
_cell.length_a   1.000
_cell.length_b   1.000
_cell.length_c   1.000
_cell.angle_alpha   90.00
_cell.angle_beta   90.00
_cell.angle_gamma   90.00
#
_symmetry.space_group_name_H-M   'P 1'
#
loop_
_entity.id
_entity.type
_entity.pdbx_description
1 polymer ?
#
loop_
_entity_poly.entity_id
_entity_poly.type
_entity_poly.pdbx_seq_one_letter_code
_entity_poly.pdbx_strand_id
1 'polypeptide(L)'
;MSAKLKIASLLYKNGRKLEWQQTLDEIRRRLYRYEKILTNGEWASLPELTNAKGEKCGDSCPAQAWSVGYALDVIETMRKCQEEVGMVD
;
A
#
# COMPACT_ATOMS: atom_id res chain seq x y z
N MET A 1 1.51 1.84 7.07
CA MET A 1 0.12 1.89 6.54
C MET A 1 -0.81 0.91 7.24
N SER A 2 -0.31 -0.27 7.63
CA SER A 2 -1.10 -1.32 8.31
C SER A 2 -1.82 -0.82 9.58
N ALA A 3 -1.20 0.05 10.38
CA ALA A 3 -1.86 0.69 11.53
C ALA A 3 -3.07 1.56 11.13
N LYS A 4 -2.96 2.31 10.02
CA LYS A 4 -4.04 3.17 9.53
C LYS A 4 -5.24 2.34 9.06
N LEU A 5 -5.01 1.22 8.38
CA LEU A 5 -6.06 0.26 8.00
C LEU A 5 -6.79 -0.31 9.21
N LYS A 6 -6.03 -0.75 10.23
CA LYS A 6 -6.60 -1.29 11.46
C LYS A 6 -7.47 -0.27 12.19
N ILE A 7 -6.98 0.97 12.32
CA ILE A 7 -7.76 2.06 12.91
C ILE A 7 -9.03 2.33 12.07
N ALA A 8 -8.90 2.40 10.75
CA ALA A 8 -10.03 2.65 9.87
C ALA A 8 -11.09 1.54 9.93
N SER A 9 -10.70 0.26 10.03
CA SER A 9 -11.62 -0.87 10.26
C SER A 9 -12.39 -0.73 11.58
N LEU A 10 -11.71 -0.35 12.67
CA LEU A 10 -12.37 -0.07 13.95
C LEU A 10 -13.35 1.10 13.85
N LEU A 11 -12.98 2.18 13.17
CA LEU A 11 -13.87 3.32 12.94
C LEU A 11 -15.10 2.91 12.12
N TYR A 12 -14.93 2.07 11.10
CA TYR A 12 -16.03 1.54 10.30
C TYR A 12 -17.04 0.78 11.15
N LYS A 13 -16.57 -0.12 12.03
CA LYS A 13 -17.43 -0.88 12.96
C LYS A 13 -18.23 0.03 13.91
N ASN A 14 -17.72 1.24 14.18
CA ASN A 14 -18.40 2.27 14.95
C ASN A 14 -19.26 3.23 14.10
N GLY A 15 -19.59 2.86 12.86
CA GLY A 15 -20.46 3.64 11.96
C GLY A 15 -19.76 4.72 11.14
N ARG A 16 -18.45 4.92 11.30
CA ARG A 16 -17.66 5.94 10.58
C ARG A 16 -17.16 5.44 9.23
N LYS A 17 -18.11 5.28 8.28
CA LYS A 17 -17.86 4.68 6.97
C LYS A 17 -17.03 5.57 6.02
N LEU A 18 -17.11 6.89 6.16
CA LEU A 18 -16.41 7.83 5.28
C LEU A 18 -14.89 7.72 5.46
N GLU A 19 -14.43 7.67 6.70
CA GLU A 19 -13.02 7.59 7.08
C GLU A 19 -12.36 6.29 6.61
N TRP A 20 -13.15 5.20 6.61
CA TRP A 20 -12.77 3.95 5.99
C TRP A 20 -12.53 4.12 4.48
N GLN A 21 -13.52 4.66 3.76
CA GLN A 21 -13.41 4.85 2.31
C GLN A 21 -12.21 5.76 1.94
N GLN A 22 -12.05 6.88 2.66
CA GLN A 22 -10.92 7.79 2.45
C GLN A 22 -9.57 7.11 2.70
N THR A 23 -9.49 6.22 3.70
CA THR A 23 -8.28 5.44 3.98
C THR A 23 -7.97 4.45 2.86
N LEU A 24 -8.99 3.74 2.34
CA LEU A 24 -8.82 2.85 1.20
C LEU A 24 -8.35 3.60 -0.04
N ASP A 25 -8.97 4.74 -0.37
CA ASP A 25 -8.62 5.54 -1.54
C ASP A 25 -7.19 6.10 -1.45
N GLU A 26 -6.75 6.52 -0.25
CA GLU A 26 -5.37 6.94 -0.04
C GLU A 26 -4.40 5.78 -0.26
N ILE A 27 -4.67 4.60 0.30
CA ILE A 27 -3.77 3.45 0.22
C ILE A 27 -3.70 2.94 -1.22
N ARG A 28 -4.84 2.80 -1.91
CA ARG A 28 -4.92 2.41 -3.32
C ARG A 28 -4.12 3.37 -4.21
N ARG A 29 -4.26 4.68 -4.02
CA ARG A 29 -3.46 5.69 -4.77
C ARG A 29 -1.96 5.52 -4.57
N ARG A 30 -1.52 5.14 -3.36
CA ARG A 30 -0.10 4.92 -3.08
C ARG A 30 0.40 3.60 -3.68
N LEU A 31 -0.39 2.52 -3.58
CA LEU A 31 -0.09 1.22 -4.20
C LEU A 31 -0.04 1.31 -5.73
N TYR A 32 -0.91 2.12 -6.35
CA TYR A 32 -0.89 2.35 -7.80
C TYR A 32 0.44 2.90 -8.32
N ARG A 33 1.16 3.69 -7.51
CA ARG A 33 2.51 4.15 -7.88
C ARG A 33 3.52 3.00 -7.89
N TYR A 34 3.37 2.04 -6.98
CA TYR A 34 4.21 0.85 -6.94
C TYR A 34 3.89 -0.08 -8.10
N GLU A 35 2.62 -0.27 -8.43
CA GLU A 35 2.17 -1.01 -9.60
C GLU A 35 2.81 -0.47 -10.89
N LYS A 36 2.89 0.86 -11.07
CA LYS A 36 3.58 1.45 -12.22
C LYS A 36 5.06 1.09 -12.30
N ILE A 37 5.75 1.04 -11.16
CA ILE A 37 7.18 0.68 -11.11
C ILE A 37 7.34 -0.82 -11.39
N LEU A 38 6.48 -1.65 -10.81
CA LEU A 38 6.50 -3.11 -11.00
C LEU A 38 6.19 -3.52 -12.44
N THR A 39 5.27 -2.80 -13.11
CA THR A 39 4.83 -3.13 -14.47
C THR A 39 5.74 -2.59 -15.57
N ASN A 40 6.32 -1.39 -15.37
CA ASN A 40 7.16 -0.74 -16.38
C ASN A 40 8.66 -0.81 -16.08
N GLY A 41 9.04 -1.23 -14.88
CA GLY A 41 10.42 -1.33 -14.45
C GLY A 41 11.07 -2.63 -14.92
N GLU A 42 12.38 -2.56 -15.20
CA GLU A 42 13.18 -3.67 -15.73
C GLU A 42 13.19 -4.91 -14.83
N TRP A 43 13.13 -4.70 -13.51
CA TRP A 43 13.34 -5.76 -12.52
C TRP A 43 12.05 -6.36 -11.95
N ALA A 44 10.87 -5.90 -12.42
CA ALA A 44 9.56 -6.27 -11.86
C ALA A 44 9.53 -6.19 -10.32
N SER A 45 10.22 -5.20 -9.76
CA SER A 45 10.46 -5.03 -8.32
C SER A 45 10.39 -3.56 -7.92
N LEU A 46 10.55 -3.27 -6.63
CA LEU A 46 10.59 -1.91 -6.11
C LEU A 46 12.02 -1.54 -5.67
N PRO A 47 12.44 -0.28 -5.89
CA PRO A 47 13.73 0.17 -5.42
C PRO A 47 13.77 0.19 -3.89
N GLU A 48 14.99 0.08 -3.36
CA GLU A 48 15.25 0.26 -1.94
C GLU A 48 14.89 1.67 -1.47
N LEU A 49 15.33 2.68 -2.24
CA LEU A 49 15.10 4.07 -1.96
C LEU A 49 14.99 4.91 -3.24
N THR A 50 14.36 6.06 -3.12
CA THR A 50 14.30 7.09 -4.17
C THR A 50 14.82 8.39 -3.61
N ASN A 51 15.33 9.25 -4.47
CA ASN A 51 15.63 10.63 -4.11
C ASN A 51 14.34 11.42 -3.87
N ALA A 52 14.50 12.72 -3.56
CA ALA A 52 13.37 13.62 -3.34
C ALA A 52 12.35 13.52 -4.48
N LYS A 53 11.05 13.57 -4.12
CA LYS A 53 9.93 13.50 -5.07
C LYS A 53 9.86 12.21 -5.92
N GLY A 54 10.57 11.15 -5.53
CA GLY A 54 10.55 9.88 -6.24
C GLY A 54 11.56 9.77 -7.39
N GLU A 55 12.52 10.70 -7.48
CA GLU A 55 13.58 10.64 -8.48
C GLU A 55 14.46 9.39 -8.31
N LYS A 56 14.99 8.86 -9.42
CA LYS A 56 15.87 7.69 -9.41
C LYS A 56 17.12 7.98 -8.58
N CYS A 57 17.44 7.09 -7.64
CA CYS A 57 18.71 7.11 -6.92
C CYS A 57 19.66 6.10 -7.56
N GLY A 58 20.85 6.54 -7.97
CA GLY A 58 21.85 5.68 -8.61
C GLY A 58 22.48 4.65 -7.67
N ASP A 59 22.55 4.98 -6.38
CA ASP A 59 23.13 4.13 -5.34
C ASP A 59 22.10 3.14 -4.74
N SER A 60 20.83 3.24 -5.15
CA SER A 60 19.77 2.34 -4.67
C SER A 60 19.85 0.99 -5.38
N CYS A 61 19.65 -0.08 -4.62
CA CYS A 61 19.27 -1.36 -5.22
C CYS A 61 17.93 -1.18 -5.98
N PRO A 62 17.83 -1.53 -7.27
CA PRO A 62 16.62 -1.35 -8.07
C PRO A 62 15.55 -2.42 -7.78
N ALA A 63 15.93 -3.53 -7.12
CA ALA A 63 15.07 -4.66 -6.82
C ALA A 63 15.28 -5.14 -5.38
N GLN A 64 14.51 -4.58 -4.44
CA GLN A 64 14.73 -4.81 -3.01
C GLN A 64 13.57 -5.57 -2.37
N ALA A 65 13.92 -6.66 -1.65
CA ALA A 65 12.97 -7.60 -1.09
C ALA A 65 12.07 -6.96 -0.02
N TRP A 66 12.63 -6.09 0.84
CA TRP A 66 11.83 -5.43 1.88
C TRP A 66 10.79 -4.48 1.32
N SER A 67 11.04 -3.86 0.17
CA SER A 67 10.15 -2.83 -0.41
C SER A 67 8.88 -3.52 -0.93
N VAL A 68 9.07 -4.62 -1.65
CA VAL A 68 7.98 -5.48 -2.12
C VAL A 68 7.29 -6.18 -0.94
N GLY A 69 8.05 -6.72 0.01
CA GLY A 69 7.51 -7.39 1.20
C GLY A 69 6.58 -6.50 2.02
N TYR A 70 6.95 -5.23 2.22
CA TYR A 70 6.08 -4.27 2.91
C TYR A 70 4.81 -3.93 2.10
N ALA A 71 4.90 -3.81 0.78
CA ALA A 71 3.74 -3.60 -0.07
C ALA A 71 2.74 -4.77 0.03
N LEU A 72 3.25 -6.01 0.04
CA LEU A 72 2.44 -7.21 0.24
C LEU A 72 1.77 -7.25 1.62
N ASP A 73 2.48 -6.89 2.69
CA ASP A 73 1.89 -6.80 4.04
C ASP A 73 0.71 -5.82 4.10
N VAL A 74 0.83 -4.68 3.41
CA VAL A 74 -0.25 -3.70 3.33
C VAL A 74 -1.46 -4.26 2.57
N ILE A 75 -1.24 -4.94 1.45
CA ILE A 75 -2.30 -5.58 0.67
C ILE A 75 -3.02 -6.64 1.49
N GLU A 76 -2.28 -7.52 2.17
CA GLU A 76 -2.85 -8.58 3.00
C GLU A 76 -3.58 -8.01 4.22
N THR A 77 -3.03 -6.96 4.85
CA THR A 77 -3.72 -6.26 5.94
C THR A 77 -5.02 -5.62 5.45
N MET A 78 -5.00 -5.02 4.26
CA MET A 78 -6.18 -4.39 3.66
C MET A 78 -7.27 -5.43 3.38
N ARG A 79 -6.90 -6.58 2.80
CA ARG A 79 -7.79 -7.72 2.55
C ARG A 79 -8.45 -8.21 3.85
N LYS A 80 -7.67 -8.47 4.89
CA LYS A 80 -8.19 -8.88 6.21
C LYS A 80 -9.14 -7.84 6.82
N CYS A 81 -8.77 -6.55 6.75
CA CYS A 81 -9.63 -5.48 7.25
C CYS A 81 -10.95 -5.39 6.48
N GLN A 82 -10.93 -5.59 5.16
CA GLN A 82 -12.12 -5.64 4.30
C GLN A 82 -13.05 -6.81 4.67
N GLU A 83 -12.49 -8.00 4.90
CA GLU A 83 -13.23 -9.17 5.37
C GLU A 83 -13.90 -8.90 6.72
N GLU A 84 -13.18 -8.33 7.68
CA GLU A 84 -13.70 -8.00 9.02
C GLU A 84 -14.87 -7.01 9.01
N VAL A 85 -14.93 -6.12 8.00
CA VAL A 85 -16.02 -5.14 7.85
C VAL A 85 -17.15 -5.65 6.95
N GLY A 86 -17.07 -6.90 6.50
CA GLY A 86 -18.07 -7.52 5.63
C GLY A 86 -18.09 -6.98 4.20
N MET A 87 -16.96 -6.45 3.73
CA MET A 87 -16.80 -5.93 2.36
C MET A 87 -15.89 -6.89 1.58
N VAL A 88 -16.41 -8.06 1.24
CA VAL A 88 -15.76 -9.00 0.32
C VAL A 88 -16.49 -8.90 -1.01
N ASP A 89 -15.74 -8.63 -2.08
CA ASP A 89 -16.25 -8.67 -3.45
C ASP A 89 -16.63 -10.12 -3.84
#